data_AF-A0A6V7LMK0-F1
#
_entry.id   AF-A0A6V7LMK0-F1
#
_cell.length_a   1.000
_cell.length_b   1.000
_cell.length_c   1.000
_cell.angle_alpha   90.00
_cell.angle_beta   90.00
_cell.angle_gamma   90.00
#
_symmetry.space_group_name_H-M   'P 1'
#
loop_
_entity.id
_entity.type
_entity.pdbx_description
1 polymer ?
#
loop_
_entity_poly.entity_id
_entity_poly.type
_entity_poly.pdbx_seq_one_letter_code
_entity_poly.pdbx_strand_id
1 'polypeptide(L)' 'ELTKESGNNEIIVRKLDLSSLKSVREFAEIINREERKLDVLIHNAGTAETFTKKVTEDGLEMTMATNQYGPFLLTHLLI' A
#
# COMPACT_ATOMS: atom_id res chain seq x y z
N GLU A 1 -1.79 -19.69 2.73
CA GLU A 1 -2.84 -19.95 1.74
C GLU A 1 -2.31 -19.68 0.32
N LEU A 2 -1.92 -18.45 0.00
CA LEU A 2 -1.37 -18.06 -1.32
C LEU A 2 -0.21 -18.91 -1.85
N THR A 3 0.79 -19.23 -1.01
CA THR A 3 1.93 -20.08 -1.42
C THR A 3 1.50 -21.50 -1.80
N LYS A 4 0.49 -22.04 -1.10
CA LYS A 4 -0.06 -23.37 -1.35
C LYS A 4 -0.89 -23.40 -2.64
N GLU A 5 -1.70 -22.37 -2.90
CA GLU A 5 -2.56 -22.30 -4.08
C GLU A 5 -1.79 -22.00 -5.38
N SER A 6 -0.81 -21.10 -5.30
CA SER A 6 0.03 -20.73 -6.46
C SER A 6 1.16 -21.71 -6.73
N GLY A 7 1.56 -22.52 -5.75
CA GLY A 7 2.77 -23.33 -5.80
C GLY A 7 4.07 -22.52 -5.75
N ASN A 8 4.00 -21.20 -5.53
CA ASN A 8 5.16 -20.31 -5.45
C ASN A 8 5.53 -20.03 -3.98
N ASN A 9 6.75 -20.40 -3.59
CA ASN A 9 7.26 -20.19 -2.24
C ASN A 9 7.90 -18.80 -2.03
N GLU A 10 8.12 -18.04 -3.11
CA GLU A 10 8.72 -16.69 -3.08
C GLU A 10 7.67 -15.60 -2.87
N ILE A 11 6.52 -15.92 -2.28
CA ILE A 11 5.48 -14.95 -1.95
C ILE A 11 5.73 -14.42 -0.54
N ILE A 12 6.14 -13.15 -0.49
CA ILE A 12 6.40 -12.44 0.76
C ILE A 12 5.22 -11.51 1.05
N VAL A 13 4.65 -11.62 2.26
CA VAL A 13 3.56 -10.76 2.71
C VAL A 13 4.10 -9.68 3.66
N ARG A 14 3.65 -8.44 3.45
CA ARG A 14 3.96 -7.28 4.29
C ARG A 14 2.69 -6.48 4.52
N LYS A 15 2.56 -5.85 5.69
CA LYS A 15 1.40 -5.03 6.04
C LYS A 15 1.51 -3.67 5.34
N LEU A 16 0.43 -3.28 4.67
CA LEU A 16 0.27 -1.96 4.06
C LEU A 16 -1.19 -1.54 4.14
N ASP A 17 -1.45 -0.43 4.83
CA ASP A 17 -2.73 0.28 4.79
C ASP A 17 -2.53 1.59 4.02
N LEU A 18 -3.08 1.68 2.81
CA LEU A 18 -2.94 2.86 1.95
C LEU A 18 -3.74 4.08 2.47
N SER A 19 -4.67 3.88 3.41
CA SER A 19 -5.44 4.98 4.01
C SER A 19 -4.71 5.68 5.17
N SER A 20 -3.57 5.12 5.62
CA SER A 20 -2.70 5.68 6.67
C SER A 20 -1.34 6.05 6.09
N LEU A 21 -1.00 7.35 6.08
CA LEU A 21 0.29 7.81 5.57
C LEU A 21 1.46 7.30 6.42
N LYS A 22 1.22 7.03 7.70
CA LYS A 22 2.19 6.36 8.58
C LYS A 22 2.46 4.93 8.11
N SER A 23 1.42 4.15 7.84
CA SER A 23 1.59 2.77 7.35
C SER A 23 2.33 2.72 6.01
N VAL A 24 2.11 3.69 5.13
CA VAL A 24 2.81 3.80 3.84
C VAL A 24 4.32 4.01 4.04
N ARG A 25 4.70 4.89 4.97
CA ARG A 25 6.12 5.16 5.28
C ARG A 25 6.80 3.94 5.89
N GLU A 26 6.16 3.30 6.87
CA GLU A 26 6.68 2.09 7.52
C GLU A 26 6.89 0.96 6.51
N PHE A 27 5.94 0.77 5.59
CA PHE A 27 6.09 -0.21 4.51
C PHE A 27 7.26 0.14 3.58
N ALA A 28 7.36 1.40 3.13
CA ALA A 28 8.44 1.81 2.23
C ALA A 28 9.83 1.67 2.87
N GLU A 29 9.97 1.99 4.16
CA GLU A 29 11.20 1.78 4.93
C GLU A 29 11.61 0.31 4.96
N ILE A 30 10.66 -0.61 5.14
CA ILE A 30 10.92 -2.05 5.12
C ILE A 30 11.41 -2.48 3.74
N ILE A 31 10.72 -2.08 2.67
CA ILE A 31 11.09 -2.45 1.29
C ILE A 31 12.48 -1.91 0.94
N ASN A 32 12.76 -0.63 1.20
CA ASN A 32 14.06 -0.03 0.90
C ASN A 32 15.21 -0.64 1.71
N ARG A 33 14.92 -1.25 2.87
CA ARG A 33 15.91 -1.94 3.69
C ARG A 33 16.16 -3.38 3.25
N GLU A 34 15.10 -4.10 2.87
CA GLU A 34 15.14 -5.55 2.65
C GLU A 34 15.32 -5.92 1.17
N GLU A 35 14.81 -5.10 0.26
CA GLU A 35 14.85 -5.35 -1.18
C GLU A 35 15.92 -4.50 -1.86
N ARG A 36 16.84 -5.15 -2.57
CA ARG A 36 17.92 -4.46 -3.28
C ARG A 36 17.41 -3.62 -4.47
N LYS A 37 16.29 -4.01 -5.06
CA LYS A 37 15.73 -3.40 -6.26
C LYS A 37 14.23 -3.67 -6.36
N LEU A 38 13.47 -2.65 -6.77
CA LEU A 38 12.08 -2.77 -7.19
C LEU A 38 11.98 -2.69 -8.71
N ASP A 39 11.61 -3.78 -9.37
CA ASP A 39 11.45 -3.81 -10.84
C ASP A 39 10.05 -3.38 -11.29
N VAL A 40 9.02 -3.75 -10.52
CA VAL A 40 7.62 -3.50 -10.87
C VAL A 40 6.83 -3.13 -9.61
N LEU A 41 6.08 -2.04 -9.69
CA LEU A 41 5.11 -1.62 -8.68
C LEU A 41 3.70 -1.62 -9.30
N ILE A 42 2.76 -2.33 -8.67
CA ILE A 42 1.37 -2.41 -9.13
C ILE A 42 0.44 -1.83 -8.08
N HIS A 43 -0.14 -0.66 -8.37
CA HIS A 43 -1.22 -0.09 -7.56
C HIS A 43 -2.54 -0.74 -7.95
N ASN A 44 -2.94 -1.76 -7.20
CA ASN A 44 -4.21 -2.49 -7.43
C ASN A 44 -5.25 -2.26 -6.33
N ALA A 45 -4.82 -1.97 -5.11
CA ALA A 45 -5.73 -1.78 -4.00
C ALA A 45 -6.53 -0.49 -4.17
N GLY A 46 -7.84 -0.57 -3.94
CA GLY A 46 -8.73 0.57 -3.99
C GLY A 46 -10.06 0.29 -3.27
N THR A 47 -10.71 1.36 -2.84
CA THR A 47 -12.04 1.34 -2.22
C THR A 47 -12.97 2.32 -2.92
N ALA A 48 -14.28 2.16 -2.73
CA ALA A 48 -15.29 3.08 -3.22
C ALA A 48 -16.33 3.31 -2.12
N GLU A 49 -16.11 4.34 -1.30
CA GLU A 49 -16.98 4.71 -0.18
C GLU A 49 -17.88 5.90 -0.54
N THR A 50 -18.74 5.72 -1.56
CA THR A 50 -19.52 6.80 -2.19
C THR A 50 -20.55 7.48 -1.27
N PHE A 51 -21.09 6.75 -0.29
CA PHE A 51 -22.19 7.24 0.56
C PHE A 51 -21.76 7.55 2.00
N THR A 52 -20.52 7.25 2.34
CA THR A 52 -19.94 7.39 3.67
C THR A 52 -18.86 8.47 3.59
N LYS A 53 -19.09 9.62 4.25
CA LYS A 53 -18.08 10.69 4.37
C LYS A 53 -16.99 10.30 5.38
N LYS A 54 -16.36 9.15 5.16
CA LYS A 54 -15.36 8.60 6.06
C LYS A 54 -14.06 9.36 5.88
N VAL A 55 -13.44 9.71 7.00
CA VAL A 55 -12.19 10.45 7.06
C VAL A 55 -11.16 9.56 7.74
N THR A 56 -9.93 9.54 7.21
CA THR A 56 -8.81 8.77 7.77
C THR A 56 -8.25 9.45 9.02
N GLU A 57 -7.34 8.78 9.73
CA GLU A 57 -6.62 9.37 10.86
C GLU A 57 -5.79 10.61 10.47
N ASP A 58 -5.40 10.71 9.20
CA ASP A 58 -4.65 11.83 8.62
C ASP A 58 -5.56 13.00 8.19
N GLY A 59 -6.87 12.93 8.43
CA GLY A 59 -7.82 13.98 8.06
C GLY A 59 -8.19 14.02 6.57
N LEU A 60 -7.90 12.95 5.82
CA LEU A 60 -8.17 12.85 4.39
C LEU A 60 -9.47 12.08 4.13
N GLU A 61 -10.17 12.39 3.03
CA GLU A 61 -11.31 11.57 2.60
C GLU A 61 -10.81 10.15 2.27
N MET A 62 -11.52 9.12 2.75
CA MET A 62 -11.08 7.71 2.73
C MET A 62 -10.73 7.19 1.33
N THR A 63 -11.57 7.47 0.34
CA THR A 63 -11.36 7.01 -1.04
C THR A 63 -10.13 7.69 -1.65
N MET A 64 -9.99 9.00 -1.46
CA MET A 64 -8.83 9.78 -1.93
C MET A 64 -7.54 9.35 -1.23
N ALA A 65 -7.59 9.10 0.08
CA ALA A 65 -6.45 8.60 0.84
C ALA A 65 -5.98 7.25 0.29
N THR A 66 -6.89 6.30 0.14
CA THR A 66 -6.58 4.92 -0.27
C THR A 66 -6.16 4.82 -1.74
N ASN A 67 -6.90 5.47 -2.64
CA ASN A 67 -6.76 5.24 -4.08
C ASN A 67 -5.77 6.20 -4.76
N GLN A 68 -5.50 7.36 -4.15
CA GLN A 68 -4.69 8.40 -4.77
C GLN A 68 -3.49 8.80 -3.91
N TYR A 69 -3.71 9.25 -2.66
CA TYR A 69 -2.63 9.84 -1.86
C TYR A 69 -1.65 8.81 -1.31
N GLY A 70 -2.14 7.66 -0.82
CA GLY A 70 -1.30 6.54 -0.42
C GLY A 70 -0.42 6.02 -1.56
N PRO A 71 -1.00 5.66 -2.73
CA PRO A 71 -0.25 5.26 -3.92
C PRO A 71 0.77 6.29 -4.40
N PHE A 72 0.40 7.57 -4.40
CA PHE A 72 1.31 8.67 -4.75
C PHE A 72 2.51 8.72 -3.80
N LEU A 73 2.27 8.75 -2.49
CA LEU A 73 3.32 8.78 -1.49
C LEU A 73 4.22 7.53 -1.57
N LEU A 74 3.62 6.35 -1.70
CA LEU A 74 4.36 5.09 -1.79
C LEU A 74 5.32 5.10 -2.98
N THR A 75 4.84 5.54 -4.14
CA THR A 75 5.67 5.67 -5.34
C THR A 75 6.84 6.63 -5.10
N HIS A 76 6.58 7.76 -4.44
CA HIS A 76 7.61 8.76 -4.18
C HIS A 76 8.67 8.31 -3.16
N LEU A 77 8.34 7.36 -2.27
CA LEU A 77 9.26 6.83 -1.26
C LEU A 77 10.09 5.63 -1.76
N LEU A 78 9.66 4.97 -2.84
CA LEU A 78 10.31 3.78 -3.41
C LEU A 78 11.16 4.07 -4.64
N ILE A 79 11.19 5.34 -5.11
CA ILE A 79 12.04 5.83 -6.20
C ILE A 79 13.19 6.64 -5.62
#